data_AF-D4BQR8-F1
#
_entry.id   AF-D4BQR8-F1
#
_cell.length_a   1.000
_cell.length_b   1.000
_cell.length_c   1.000
_cell.angle_alpha   90.00
_cell.angle_beta   90.00
_cell.angle_gamma   90.00
#
_symmetry.space_group_name_H-M   'P 1'
#
loop_
_entity.id
_entity.type
_entity.pdbx_description
1 polymer ?
#
loop_
_entity_poly.entity_id
_entity_poly.type
_entity_poly.pdbx_seq_one_letter_code
_entity_poly.pdbx_strand_id
1 'polypeptide(L)'
;MAVGTADYSIKNLNEKTNAEIEGFLKKSKEELFNLRFQHATGQLENTARLKAVKSDIARMYTVLRERELGISQEPAATESKEK
;
A
#
# COMPACT_ATOMS: atom_id res chain seq x y z
N MET A 1 -8.33 -12.75 -2.32
CA MET A 1 -7.17 -11.86 -2.50
C MET A 1 -7.09 -10.99 -1.26
N ALA A 2 -6.22 -11.35 -0.31
CA ALA A 2 -6.14 -10.69 1.00
C ALA A 2 -4.93 -9.76 1.00
N VAL A 3 -5.13 -8.53 0.55
CA VAL A 3 -4.17 -7.44 0.78
C VAL A 3 -4.33 -7.02 2.24
N GLY A 4 -3.61 -7.70 3.12
CA GLY A 4 -3.67 -7.52 4.57
C GLY A 4 -2.66 -6.48 5.04
N THR A 5 -2.95 -5.87 6.19
CA THR A 5 -2.13 -4.87 6.89
C THR A 5 -0.68 -5.29 7.16
N ALA A 6 -0.35 -6.58 6.98
CA ALA A 6 0.99 -7.12 7.10
C ALA A 6 1.89 -6.77 5.90
N ASP A 7 1.35 -6.78 4.68
CA ASP A 7 2.14 -6.56 3.45
C ASP A 7 2.54 -5.08 3.28
N TYR A 8 1.76 -4.16 3.87
CA TYR A 8 1.98 -2.72 3.80
C TYR A 8 2.63 -2.13 5.07
N SER A 9 3.37 -2.95 5.82
CA SER A 9 4.21 -2.42 6.89
C SER A 9 5.29 -1.50 6.31
N ILE A 10 5.70 -0.46 7.06
CA ILE A 10 6.71 0.51 6.59
C ILE A 10 8.01 -0.21 6.17
N LYS A 11 8.38 -1.27 6.88
CA LYS A 11 9.55 -2.11 6.55
C LYS A 11 9.39 -2.77 5.17
N ASN A 12 8.25 -3.42 4.93
CA ASN A 12 7.97 -4.12 3.67
C ASN A 12 7.77 -3.14 2.49
N LEU A 13 7.29 -1.93 2.74
CA LEU A 13 7.17 -0.88 1.72
C LEU A 13 8.53 -0.32 1.33
N ASN A 14 9.46 -0.21 2.27
CA ASN A 14 10.82 0.27 2.00
C ASN A 14 11.61 -0.70 1.11
N GLU A 15 11.36 -2.00 1.22
CA GLU A 15 11.99 -3.05 0.39
C GLU A 15 11.46 -3.07 -1.07
N LYS A 16 10.32 -2.43 -1.34
CA LYS A 16 9.66 -2.44 -2.66
C LYS A 16 10.10 -1.29 -3.55
N THR A 17 10.09 -1.52 -4.86
CA THR A 17 10.38 -0.48 -5.87
C THR A 17 9.24 0.56 -5.95
N ASN A 18 9.56 1.77 -6.42
CA ASN A 18 8.56 2.83 -6.59
C ASN A 18 7.39 2.40 -7.51
N ALA A 19 7.69 1.72 -8.62
CA ALA A 19 6.69 1.22 -9.55
C ALA A 19 5.75 0.17 -8.92
N GLU A 20 6.28 -0.69 -8.06
CA GLU A 20 5.47 -1.64 -7.30
C GLU A 20 4.53 -0.95 -6.33
N ILE A 21 5.02 0.05 -5.58
CA ILE A 21 4.20 0.81 -4.63
C ILE A 21 3.03 1.48 -5.36
N GLU A 22 3.26 2.12 -6.52
CA GLU A 22 2.19 2.69 -7.33
C GLU A 22 1.17 1.65 -7.80
N GLY A 23 1.63 0.46 -8.16
CA GLY A 23 0.78 -0.68 -8.52
C GLY A 23 -0.12 -1.14 -7.36
N PHE A 24 0.45 -1.22 -6.15
CA PHE A 24 -0.32 -1.52 -4.94
C PHE A 24 -1.31 -0.41 -4.60
N LEU A 25 -0.92 0.84 -4.80
CA LEU A 25 -1.76 2.01 -4.55
C LEU A 25 -3.04 1.99 -5.41
N LYS A 26 -2.91 1.61 -6.69
CA LYS A 26 -4.07 1.43 -7.59
C LYS A 26 -5.01 0.34 -7.09
N LYS A 27 -4.48 -0.83 -6.74
CA LYS A 27 -5.27 -1.95 -6.20
C LYS A 27 -6.00 -1.60 -4.90
N SER A 28 -5.33 -0.93 -3.96
CA SER A 28 -5.94 -0.50 -2.70
C SER A 28 -7.02 0.57 -2.89
N LYS A 29 -6.89 1.43 -3.92
CA LYS A 29 -7.95 2.40 -4.28
C LYS A 29 -9.19 1.71 -4.85
N GLU A 30 -9.01 0.69 -5.69
CA GLU A 30 -10.13 -0.11 -6.20
C GLU A 30 -10.84 -0.87 -5.06
N GLU A 31 -10.08 -1.47 -4.14
CA GLU A 31 -10.66 -2.10 -2.95
C GLU A 31 -11.43 -1.08 -2.09
N LEU A 32 -10.88 0.12 -1.87
CA LEU A 32 -11.57 1.17 -1.13
C LEU A 32 -12.88 1.59 -1.81
N PHE A 33 -12.90 1.66 -3.14
CA PHE A 33 -14.11 1.98 -3.91
C PHE A 33 -15.18 0.90 -3.71
N ASN A 34 -14.80 -0.37 -3.84
CA ASN A 34 -15.71 -1.51 -3.63
C ASN A 34 -16.23 -1.57 -2.18
N LEU A 35 -15.38 -1.33 -1.19
CA LEU A 35 -15.77 -1.30 0.22
C LEU A 35 -16.70 -0.12 0.53
N ARG A 36 -16.50 1.04 -0.10
CA ARG A 36 -17.42 2.18 0.02
C ARG A 36 -18.78 1.88 -0.61
N PHE A 37 -18.80 1.18 -1.74
CA PHE A 37 -20.03 0.75 -2.37
C PHE A 37 -20.80 -0.24 -1.49
N GLN A 38 -20.12 -1.26 -0.96
CA GLN A 38 -20.69 -2.24 -0.02
C GLN A 38 -21.17 -1.58 1.29
N HIS A 39 -20.46 -0.55 1.77
CA HIS A 39 -20.88 0.23 2.94
C HIS A 39 -22.16 1.03 2.66
N ALA A 40 -22.28 1.61 1.47
CA ALA A 40 -23.49 2.35 1.07
C ALA A 40 -24.70 1.42 0.89
N THR A 41 -24.50 0.18 0.44
CA THR A 41 -25.57 -0.83 0.32
C THR A 41 -25.91 -1.52 1.64
N GLY A 42 -25.18 -1.24 2.72
CA GLY A 42 -25.42 -1.82 4.04
C GLY A 42 -25.07 -3.31 4.16
N GLN A 43 -24.41 -3.89 3.15
CA GLN A 43 -24.02 -5.31 3.11
C GLN A 43 -22.59 -5.55 3.65
N LEU A 44 -21.94 -4.51 4.20
CA LEU A 44 -20.57 -4.60 4.66
C LEU A 44 -20.51 -5.21 6.07
N GLU A 45 -20.02 -6.45 6.16
CA GLU A 45 -19.86 -7.16 7.43
C GLU A 45 -18.72 -6.58 8.29
N ASN A 46 -17.67 -6.04 7.67
CA ASN A 46 -16.47 -5.56 8.37
C ASN A 46 -16.13 -4.09 8.04
N THR A 47 -16.66 -3.17 8.84
CA THR A 47 -16.38 -1.74 8.75
C THR A 47 -14.96 -1.36 9.15
N ALA A 48 -14.27 -2.17 9.97
CA ALA A 48 -12.88 -1.94 10.34
C ALA A 48 -11.94 -2.03 9.12
N ARG A 49 -12.31 -2.82 8.11
CA ARG A 49 -11.58 -2.95 6.84
C ARG A 49 -11.42 -1.63 6.10
N LEU A 50 -12.43 -0.76 6.13
CA LEU A 50 -12.35 0.59 5.53
C LEU A 50 -11.23 1.43 6.16
N LYS A 51 -11.07 1.35 7.49
CA LYS A 51 -10.01 2.08 8.22
C LYS A 51 -8.64 1.49 7.93
N ALA A 52 -8.53 0.16 7.81
CA ALA A 52 -7.30 -0.52 7.46
C ALA A 52 -6.80 -0.08 6.07
N VAL A 53 -7.64 -0.19 5.04
CA VAL A 53 -7.29 0.17 3.66
C VAL A 53 -6.90 1.65 3.53
N LYS A 54 -7.59 2.56 4.24
CA LYS A 54 -7.20 3.98 4.29
C LYS A 54 -5.80 4.18 4.89
N SER A 55 -5.51 3.48 5.99
CA SER A 55 -4.20 3.54 6.65
C SER A 55 -3.08 2.96 5.78
N ASP A 56 -3.38 1.92 4.99
CA ASP A 56 -2.42 1.32 4.07
C ASP A 56 -2.10 2.27 2.91
N ILE A 57 -3.11 2.93 2.33
CA ILE A 57 -2.92 3.97 1.30
C ILE A 57 -2.09 5.14 1.84
N ALA A 58 -2.37 5.59 3.07
CA ALA A 58 -1.60 6.65 3.70
C ALA A 58 -0.11 6.27 3.86
N ARG A 59 0.17 5.04 4.33
CA ARG A 59 1.54 4.52 4.45
C ARG A 59 2.29 4.47 3.12
N MET A 60 1.62 4.08 2.03
CA MET A 60 2.25 4.11 0.71
C MET A 60 2.61 5.53 0.28
N TYR A 61 1.72 6.49 0.52
CA TYR A 61 1.99 7.90 0.20
C TYR A 61 3.11 8.49 1.06
N THR A 62 3.21 8.13 2.33
CA THR A 62 4.32 8.61 3.18
C THR A 62 5.66 8.11 2.68
N VAL A 63 5.77 6.83 2.31
CA VAL A 63 7.03 6.27 1.78
C VAL A 63 7.42 6.90 0.44
N LEU A 64 6.47 7.10 -0.47
CA LEU A 64 6.74 7.81 -1.73
C LEU A 64 7.23 9.24 -1.46
N ARG A 65 6.60 9.94 -0.52
CA ARG A 65 6.98 11.31 -0.18
C ARG A 65 8.34 11.39 0.53
N GLU A 66 8.64 10.45 1.41
CA GLU A 66 9.96 10.36 2.06
C GLU A 66 11.08 10.10 1.05
N ARG A 67 10.82 9.30 0.01
CA ARG A 67 11.75 9.08 -1.11
C ARG A 67 11.95 10.34 -1.94
N GLU A 68 10.87 11.07 -2.26
CA GLU A 68 10.97 12.37 -2.95
C GLU A 68 11.78 13.41 -2.17
N LEU A 69 11.67 13.39 -0.84
CA LEU A 69 12.39 14.31 0.06
C LEU A 69 13.83 13.85 0.36
N GLY A 70 14.26 12.70 -0.17
CA GLY A 70 15.59 12.14 0.06
C GLY A 70 15.84 11.66 1.49
N ILE A 71 14.79 11.50 2.30
CA ILE A 71 14.84 11.07 3.70
C ILE A 71 14.99 9.54 3.77
N SER A 72 14.34 8.83 2.83
CA SER A 72 14.37 7.38 2.71
C SER A 72 15.00 7.00 1.38
N GLN A 73 16.05 6.18 1.38
CA GLN A 73 16.66 5.69 0.15
C GLN A 73 15.66 4.76 -0.57
N GLU A 74 15.44 4.98 -1.87
CA GLU A 74 15.07 3.85 -2.72
C GLU A 74 16.13 2.77 -2.49
N PRO A 75 15.76 1.50 -2.32
CA PRO A 75 16.74 0.44 -2.56
C PRO A 75 17.11 0.56 -4.04
N ALA A 76 18.14 1.34 -4.34
CA ALA A 76 18.94 1.17 -5.53
C ALA A 76 19.26 -0.32 -5.60
N ALA A 77 19.00 -0.93 -6.76
CA ALA A 77 19.18 -2.34 -7.01
C ALA A 77 20.50 -2.89 -6.41
N THR A 78 20.40 -3.43 -5.20
CA THR A 78 21.27 -4.48 -4.67
C THR A 78 20.29 -5.61 -4.44
N GLU A 79 20.10 -6.55 -5.36
CA GLU A 79 21.13 -7.45 -5.87
C GLU A 79 20.98 -7.62 -7.40
N SER A 80 22.01 -7.19 -8.13
CA SER A 80 22.51 -8.02 -9.22
C SER A 80 22.54 -9.47 -8.75
N LYS A 81 21.68 -10.32 -9.33
CA LYS A 81 21.78 -11.77 -9.18
C LYS A 81 23.23 -12.17 -9.48
N GLU A 82 23.99 -12.47 -8.42
CA GLU A 82 25.29 -13.12 -8.53
C GLU A 82 25.10 -14.52 -9.12
N LYS A 83 25.92 -14.80 -10.16
CA LYS A 83 26.32 -16.08 -10.75
C LYS A 83 25.25 -17.10 -11.17
#